data_AF-A0A318TP42-F1
#
_entry.id   AF-A0A318TP42-F1
#
_cell.length_a   1.000
_cell.length_b   1.000
_cell.length_c   1.000
_cell.angle_alpha   90.00
_cell.angle_beta   90.00
_cell.angle_gamma   90.00
#
_symmetry.space_group_name_H-M   'P 1'
#
loop_
_entity.id
_entity.type
_entity.pdbx_description
1 polymer ?
#
loop_
_entity_poly.entity_id
_entity_poly.type
_entity_poly.pdbx_seq_one_letter_code
_entity_poly.pdbx_strand_id
1 'polypeptide(L)'
;MAKRSTIIGDITRRTTIYRVFPRNRFFELFDEKKNALVWPTMWEDPFENFILRSPVRTAAGETGEFAFHDDVYGQCWTLKKRSDAMWRIYSPQTDAVRVRTTVGRLIDSLCAANKGVINDSCFIGKVDYPPDFKLKEFARSVFRDGLTAEAVARSLLKKRDAFEHEAEVRLIYFEGQNKKHDGGVYKYALDPHAAFDQFMIDPRMSYEKFCKFKDEIVARTRIDEARIKRSLLYKPPEGFVVEIP
;
A
#
# COMPACT_ATOMS: atom_id res chain seq x y z
N MET A 1 18.84 -14.80 15.83
CA MET A 1 18.61 -14.24 14.47
C MET A 1 17.41 -13.30 14.56
N ALA A 2 17.61 -11.99 14.45
CA ALA A 2 16.54 -11.01 14.62
C ALA A 2 15.47 -11.16 13.51
N LYS A 3 14.20 -11.18 13.89
CA LYS A 3 13.05 -11.23 12.97
C LYS A 3 12.98 -9.93 12.15
N ARG A 4 13.70 -9.85 11.03
CA ARG A 4 13.85 -8.61 10.24
C ARG A 4 12.57 -8.05 9.60
N SER A 5 11.47 -8.80 9.61
CA SER A 5 10.21 -8.40 8.95
C SER A 5 9.02 -8.81 9.81
N THR A 6 8.11 -7.86 10.08
CA THR A 6 6.91 -8.13 10.88
C THR A 6 5.67 -8.09 9.99
N ILE A 7 4.98 -9.23 9.90
CA ILE A 7 3.70 -9.36 9.21
C ILE A 7 2.58 -9.32 10.25
N ILE A 8 1.62 -8.42 10.09
CA ILE A 8 0.53 -8.18 11.05
C ILE A 8 -0.83 -8.54 10.44
N GLY A 9 -1.63 -9.26 11.21
CA GLY A 9 -2.98 -9.69 10.81
C GLY A 9 -2.98 -11.00 10.01
N ASP A 10 -4.16 -11.40 9.55
CA ASP A 10 -4.38 -12.67 8.85
C ASP A 10 -3.96 -12.60 7.37
N ILE A 11 -2.66 -12.46 7.15
CA ILE A 11 -1.99 -12.52 5.84
C ILE A 11 -0.65 -13.25 5.98
N THR A 12 -0.19 -13.85 4.88
CA THR A 12 1.06 -14.61 4.84
C THR A 12 2.01 -14.04 3.80
N ARG A 13 3.27 -14.46 3.82
CA ARG A 13 4.26 -14.08 2.80
C ARG A 13 3.82 -14.42 1.36
N ARG A 14 2.96 -15.42 1.17
CA ARG A 14 2.42 -15.84 -0.13
C ARG A 14 1.16 -15.07 -0.53
N THR A 15 0.54 -14.34 0.40
CA THR A 15 -0.66 -13.55 0.10
C THR A 15 -0.36 -12.57 -1.02
N THR A 16 -1.19 -12.61 -2.05
CA THR A 16 -1.07 -11.75 -3.22
C THR A 16 -1.76 -10.42 -2.96
N ILE A 17 -1.06 -9.33 -3.27
CA ILE A 17 -1.54 -7.96 -3.09
C ILE A 17 -1.34 -7.16 -4.38
N TYR A 18 -2.08 -6.07 -4.49
CA TYR A 18 -2.13 -5.25 -5.69
C TYR A 18 -2.06 -3.77 -5.37
N ARG A 19 -1.52 -2.97 -6.28
CA ARG A 19 -1.53 -1.51 -6.20
C ARG A 19 -1.69 -0.93 -7.58
N VAL A 20 -2.48 0.14 -7.70
CA VAL A 20 -2.66 0.90 -8.93
C VAL A 20 -1.69 2.07 -8.89
N PHE A 21 -0.84 2.20 -9.92
CA PHE A 21 0.06 3.32 -10.11
C PHE A 21 -0.41 4.15 -11.30
N PRO A 22 -0.60 5.47 -11.14
CA PRO A 22 -0.71 6.38 -12.28
C PRO A 22 0.50 6.19 -13.21
N ARG A 23 0.29 6.33 -14.53
CA ARG A 23 1.31 6.04 -15.55
C ARG A 23 2.67 6.70 -15.28
N ASN A 24 2.68 7.98 -14.90
CA ASN A 24 3.91 8.69 -14.57
C ASN A 24 4.67 8.04 -13.41
N ARG A 25 3.98 7.70 -12.31
CA ARG A 25 4.58 7.03 -11.14
C ARG A 25 4.99 5.61 -11.45
N PHE A 26 4.24 4.91 -12.31
CA PHE A 26 4.63 3.59 -12.81
C PHE A 26 5.96 3.66 -13.55
N PHE A 27 6.17 4.62 -14.45
CA PHE A 27 7.45 4.74 -15.14
C PHE A 27 8.58 5.26 -14.23
N GLU A 28 8.29 6.21 -13.33
CA GLU A 28 9.26 6.68 -12.32
C GLU A 28 9.82 5.51 -11.48
N LEU A 29 8.98 4.56 -11.10
CA LEU A 29 9.37 3.33 -10.37
C LEU A 29 10.41 2.50 -11.14
N PHE A 30 10.32 2.43 -12.47
CA PHE A 30 11.27 1.70 -13.33
C PHE A 30 12.52 2.52 -13.65
N ASP A 31 12.33 3.80 -13.95
CA ASP A 31 13.42 4.72 -14.30
C ASP A 31 14.35 4.93 -13.10
N GLU A 32 13.80 5.11 -11.90
CA GLU A 32 14.59 5.32 -10.67
C GLU A 32 14.98 4.01 -9.96
N LYS A 33 14.28 2.90 -10.25
CA LYS A 33 14.39 1.63 -9.48
C LYS A 33 14.21 1.85 -7.98
N LYS A 34 13.26 2.70 -7.63
CA LYS A 34 12.94 3.08 -6.25
C LYS A 34 11.45 3.01 -6.02
N ASN A 35 11.06 2.39 -4.91
CA ASN A 35 9.69 2.48 -4.41
C ASN A 35 9.59 3.61 -3.38
N ALA A 36 8.43 4.25 -3.31
CA ALA A 36 8.18 5.41 -2.46
C ALA A 36 7.08 5.12 -1.43
N LEU A 37 7.38 5.37 -0.15
CA LEU A 37 6.42 5.46 0.93
C LEU A 37 6.28 6.94 1.30
N VAL A 38 5.11 7.34 1.76
CA VAL A 38 4.84 8.72 2.17
C VAL A 38 4.38 8.78 3.61
N TRP A 39 4.47 9.94 4.25
CA TRP A 39 3.85 10.13 5.55
C TRP A 39 2.35 9.77 5.50
N PRO A 40 1.82 9.07 6.51
CA PRO A 40 0.38 8.82 6.64
C PRO A 40 -0.47 10.10 6.61
N THR A 41 0.10 11.25 6.99
CA THR A 41 -0.55 12.57 6.94
C THR A 41 -0.84 13.06 5.52
N MET A 42 -0.19 12.49 4.50
CA MET A 42 -0.38 12.81 3.09
C MET A 42 -1.44 11.94 2.40
N TRP A 43 -2.03 10.98 3.12
CA TRP A 43 -3.12 10.17 2.58
C TRP A 43 -4.44 10.98 2.56
N GLU A 44 -5.32 10.67 1.60
CA GLU A 44 -6.53 11.46 1.37
C GLU A 44 -7.58 11.34 2.49
N ASP A 45 -7.57 10.25 3.26
CA ASP A 45 -8.51 10.07 4.37
C ASP A 45 -7.99 10.80 5.64
N PRO A 46 -8.65 11.91 6.07
CA PRO A 46 -8.21 12.66 7.24
C PRO A 46 -8.26 11.84 8.54
N PHE A 47 -8.98 10.71 8.55
CA PHE A 47 -9.08 9.81 9.68
C PHE A 47 -8.03 8.72 9.71
N GLU A 48 -7.25 8.46 8.65
CA GLU A 48 -6.25 7.39 8.68
C GLU A 48 -5.13 7.62 9.71
N ASN A 49 -4.93 8.87 10.12
CA ASN A 49 -3.96 9.24 11.14
C ASN A 49 -4.59 9.78 12.43
N PHE A 50 -5.88 9.53 12.66
CA PHE A 50 -6.59 10.13 13.79
C PHE A 50 -5.97 9.76 15.14
N ILE A 51 -5.42 8.54 15.29
CA ILE A 51 -4.75 8.10 16.53
C ILE A 51 -3.48 8.94 16.78
N LEU A 52 -2.59 9.06 15.78
CA LEU A 52 -1.34 9.81 15.96
C LEU A 52 -1.55 11.33 15.97
N ARG A 53 -2.69 11.82 15.48
CA ARG A 53 -3.09 13.23 15.56
C ARG A 53 -3.92 13.56 16.79
N SER A 54 -4.36 12.55 17.56
CA SER A 54 -5.17 12.81 18.75
C SER A 54 -4.27 13.35 19.87
N PRO A 55 -4.78 14.31 20.68
CA PRO A 55 -4.09 14.73 21.89
C PRO A 55 -3.84 13.53 22.80
N VAL A 56 -2.61 13.42 23.28
CA VAL A 56 -2.21 12.39 24.24
C VAL A 56 -2.25 13.00 25.62
N ARG A 57 -2.84 12.30 26.58
CA ARG A 57 -2.75 12.67 27.99
C ARG A 57 -1.78 11.73 28.70
N THR A 58 -0.72 12.29 29.29
CA THR A 58 0.25 11.50 30.06
C THR A 58 -0.36 11.06 31.40
N ALA A 59 0.28 10.12 32.07
CA ALA A 59 -0.12 9.70 33.43
C ALA A 59 -0.07 10.86 34.44
N ALA A 60 0.75 11.88 34.20
CA ALA A 60 0.84 13.11 35.00
C ALA A 60 -0.30 14.10 34.71
N GLY A 61 -1.19 13.79 33.75
CA GLY A 61 -2.32 14.64 33.39
C GLY A 61 -2.02 15.72 32.35
N GLU A 62 -0.77 15.79 31.87
CA GLU A 62 -0.32 16.72 30.84
C GLU A 62 -0.85 16.32 29.46
N THR A 63 -1.20 17.31 28.64
CA THR A 63 -1.62 17.09 27.26
C THR A 63 -0.45 17.37 26.32
N GLY A 64 -0.21 16.46 25.37
CA GLY A 64 0.80 16.60 24.33
C GLY A 64 0.37 15.97 23.01
N GLU A 65 1.31 15.91 22.06
CA GLU A 65 1.11 15.32 20.72
C GLU A 65 2.15 14.23 20.46
N PHE A 66 1.86 13.32 19.52
CA PHE A 66 2.85 12.33 19.10
C PHE A 66 3.93 12.99 18.22
N ALA A 67 5.17 13.00 18.73
CA ALA A 67 6.32 13.60 18.04
C ALA A 67 6.77 12.84 16.78
N PHE A 68 6.34 11.59 16.59
CA PHE A 68 6.90 10.67 15.59
C PHE A 68 6.12 10.60 14.27
N HIS A 69 5.12 11.47 14.06
CA HIS A 69 4.32 11.42 12.83
C HIS A 69 5.17 11.64 11.56
N ASP A 70 6.30 12.34 11.71
CA ASP A 70 7.29 12.58 10.65
C ASP A 70 8.26 11.40 10.43
N ASP A 71 8.28 10.41 11.32
CA ASP A 71 9.22 9.27 11.27
C ASP A 71 8.57 7.99 10.71
N VAL A 72 7.29 8.06 10.34
CA VAL A 72 6.54 6.93 9.82
C VAL A 72 6.19 7.15 8.38
N TYR A 73 6.52 6.18 7.55
CA TYR A 73 6.20 6.17 6.14
C TYR A 73 5.36 4.95 5.82
N GLY A 74 4.39 5.09 4.93
CA GLY A 74 3.61 3.95 4.48
C GLY A 74 3.18 4.01 3.02
N GLN A 75 2.73 2.85 2.55
CA GLN A 75 2.20 2.64 1.21
C GLN A 75 1.05 1.64 1.24
N CYS A 76 -0.09 2.02 0.66
CA CYS A 76 -1.31 1.23 0.64
C CYS A 76 -1.34 0.23 -0.51
N TRP A 77 -1.81 -0.98 -0.24
CA TRP A 77 -2.02 -2.07 -1.18
C TRP A 77 -3.43 -2.65 -0.94
N THR A 78 -3.96 -3.43 -1.88
CA THR A 78 -5.27 -4.07 -1.74
C THR A 78 -5.17 -5.58 -1.94
N LEU A 79 -6.04 -6.33 -1.26
CA LEU A 79 -6.31 -7.74 -1.52
C LEU A 79 -7.29 -7.94 -2.69
N LYS A 80 -7.96 -6.89 -3.16
CA LYS A 80 -8.94 -6.98 -4.26
C LYS A 80 -8.24 -7.26 -5.60
N LYS A 81 -8.35 -8.50 -6.07
CA LYS A 81 -7.85 -8.91 -7.40
C LYS A 81 -8.60 -8.23 -8.56
N ARG A 82 -9.92 -8.04 -8.41
CA ARG A 82 -10.82 -7.42 -9.39
C ARG A 82 -11.77 -6.49 -8.63
N SER A 83 -11.70 -5.19 -8.88
CA SER A 83 -12.61 -4.20 -8.29
C SER A 83 -12.70 -2.99 -9.21
N ASP A 84 -13.90 -2.69 -9.69
CA ASP A 84 -14.20 -1.47 -10.45
C ASP A 84 -13.93 -0.22 -9.59
N ALA A 85 -14.33 -0.27 -8.31
CA ALA A 85 -14.12 0.81 -7.35
C ALA A 85 -12.63 1.18 -7.22
N MET A 86 -11.73 0.19 -7.14
CA MET A 86 -10.28 0.47 -7.06
C MET A 86 -9.74 1.17 -8.31
N TRP A 87 -10.26 0.86 -9.51
CA TRP A 87 -9.89 1.59 -10.72
C TRP A 87 -10.41 3.02 -10.69
N ARG A 88 -11.65 3.22 -10.26
CA ARG A 88 -12.25 4.56 -10.19
C ARG A 88 -11.53 5.47 -9.20
N ILE A 89 -11.18 4.94 -8.03
CA ILE A 89 -10.50 5.69 -6.96
C ILE A 89 -9.06 6.03 -7.36
N TYR A 90 -8.27 5.05 -7.83
CA TYR A 90 -6.83 5.23 -8.03
C TYR A 90 -6.40 5.50 -9.49
N SER A 91 -7.34 5.51 -10.43
CA SER A 91 -7.11 5.82 -11.85
C SER A 91 -8.24 6.70 -12.41
N PRO A 92 -8.50 7.89 -11.85
CA PRO A 92 -9.63 8.72 -12.28
C PRO A 92 -9.55 9.10 -13.77
N GLN A 93 -8.35 9.28 -14.33
CA GLN A 93 -8.15 9.57 -15.76
C GLN A 93 -7.99 8.33 -16.64
N THR A 94 -8.23 7.11 -16.14
CA THR A 94 -8.05 5.83 -16.88
C THR A 94 -6.62 5.58 -17.39
N ASP A 95 -5.62 6.24 -16.80
CA ASP A 95 -4.22 6.20 -17.22
C ASP A 95 -3.32 5.65 -16.11
N ALA A 96 -3.49 4.37 -15.82
CA ALA A 96 -2.80 3.70 -14.73
C ALA A 96 -2.50 2.23 -15.04
N VAL A 97 -1.54 1.69 -14.28
CA VAL A 97 -1.15 0.29 -14.30
C VAL A 97 -1.31 -0.28 -12.90
N ARG A 98 -2.08 -1.35 -12.78
CA ARG A 98 -2.15 -2.16 -11.57
C ARG A 98 -1.08 -3.23 -11.57
N VAL A 99 -0.22 -3.20 -10.56
CA VAL A 99 0.82 -4.21 -10.37
C VAL A 99 0.35 -5.29 -9.39
N ARG A 100 0.86 -6.50 -9.54
CA ARG A 100 0.68 -7.62 -8.60
C ARG A 100 2.02 -8.00 -7.98
N THR A 101 2.02 -8.21 -6.67
CA THR A 101 3.12 -8.80 -5.92
C THR A 101 2.60 -9.72 -4.82
N THR A 102 3.50 -10.23 -3.99
CA THR A 102 3.23 -10.98 -2.78
C THR A 102 3.76 -10.20 -1.58
N VAL A 103 3.09 -10.32 -0.43
CA VAL A 103 3.52 -9.72 0.85
C VAL A 103 5.01 -9.94 1.11
N GLY A 104 5.52 -11.17 0.91
CA GLY A 104 6.92 -11.53 1.14
C GLY A 104 7.90 -10.73 0.28
N ARG A 105 7.71 -10.70 -1.05
CA ARG A 105 8.55 -9.91 -1.96
C ARG A 105 8.61 -8.43 -1.58
N LEU A 106 7.46 -7.87 -1.21
CA LEU A 106 7.38 -6.46 -0.90
C LEU A 106 8.06 -6.12 0.42
N ILE A 107 7.77 -6.85 1.51
CA ILE A 107 8.41 -6.57 2.80
C ILE A 107 9.91 -6.86 2.76
N ASP A 108 10.33 -7.92 2.05
CA ASP A 108 11.75 -8.23 1.89
C ASP A 108 12.50 -7.11 1.18
N SER A 109 11.88 -6.47 0.18
CA SER A 109 12.50 -5.34 -0.52
C SER A 109 12.78 -4.17 0.43
N LEU A 110 11.84 -3.86 1.32
CA LEU A 110 11.97 -2.79 2.30
C LEU A 110 13.03 -3.15 3.36
N CYS A 111 12.99 -4.37 3.89
CA CYS A 111 13.99 -4.87 4.83
C CYS A 111 15.39 -4.91 4.22
N ALA A 112 15.50 -5.28 2.94
CA ALA A 112 16.78 -5.34 2.24
C ALA A 112 17.42 -3.96 2.05
N ALA A 113 16.61 -2.94 1.78
CA ALA A 113 17.08 -1.56 1.68
C ALA A 113 17.48 -0.94 3.02
N ASN A 114 17.01 -1.51 4.14
CA ASN A 114 17.24 -1.01 5.50
C ASN A 114 18.08 -1.98 6.36
N LYS A 115 18.93 -2.80 5.72
CA LYS A 115 19.86 -3.69 6.44
C LYS A 115 20.76 -2.88 7.37
N GLY A 116 20.80 -3.24 8.64
CA GLY A 116 21.66 -2.60 9.65
C GLY A 116 20.96 -1.59 10.54
N VAL A 117 19.69 -1.25 10.27
CA VAL A 117 18.87 -0.51 11.24
C VAL A 117 18.62 -1.40 12.45
N ILE A 118 18.92 -0.88 13.63
CA ILE A 118 18.66 -1.53 14.92
C ILE A 118 17.16 -1.36 15.18
N ASN A 119 16.44 -2.48 15.38
CA ASN A 119 14.99 -2.63 15.62
C ASN A 119 14.12 -3.02 14.42
N ASP A 120 12.99 -3.67 14.73
CA ASP A 120 11.91 -4.03 13.81
C ASP A 120 11.27 -2.75 13.26
N SER A 121 11.80 -2.23 12.16
CA SER A 121 11.36 -0.97 11.52
C SER A 121 10.49 -1.20 10.28
N CYS A 122 10.41 -2.45 9.81
CA CYS A 122 9.73 -2.82 8.57
C CYS A 122 8.52 -3.69 8.87
N PHE A 123 7.33 -3.17 8.57
CA PHE A 123 6.07 -3.84 8.81
C PHE A 123 5.26 -3.97 7.52
N ILE A 124 4.48 -5.03 7.43
CA ILE A 124 3.40 -5.13 6.46
C ILE A 124 2.18 -5.74 7.14
N GLY A 125 1.02 -5.12 7.00
CA GLY A 125 -0.15 -5.59 7.74
C GLY A 125 -1.45 -5.41 7.00
N LYS A 126 -2.39 -6.32 7.26
CA LYS A 126 -3.79 -6.17 6.84
C LYS A 126 -4.47 -5.13 7.70
N VAL A 127 -5.23 -4.24 7.08
CA VAL A 127 -6.06 -3.26 7.78
C VAL A 127 -7.31 -3.95 8.30
N ASP A 128 -7.62 -3.73 9.57
CA ASP A 128 -8.90 -4.12 10.16
C ASP A 128 -9.86 -2.94 10.18
N TYR A 129 -11.15 -3.27 10.08
CA TYR A 129 -12.23 -2.31 9.89
C TYR A 129 -13.24 -2.38 11.05
N PRO A 130 -12.84 -2.03 12.29
CA PRO A 130 -13.75 -2.06 13.43
C PRO A 130 -14.79 -0.93 13.38
N PRO A 131 -15.97 -1.13 14.00
CA PRO A 131 -16.90 -0.04 14.27
C PRO A 131 -16.29 0.99 15.24
N ASP A 132 -16.78 2.23 15.21
CA ASP A 132 -16.23 3.38 15.93
C ASP A 132 -15.95 3.15 17.42
N PHE A 133 -16.81 2.40 18.13
CA PHE A 133 -16.61 2.13 19.55
C PHE A 133 -15.36 1.27 19.80
N LYS A 134 -15.15 0.22 19.00
CA LYS A 134 -13.95 -0.64 19.08
C LYS A 134 -12.70 0.11 18.66
N LEU A 135 -12.84 1.06 17.73
CA LEU A 135 -11.75 1.92 17.31
C LEU A 135 -11.26 2.80 18.47
N LYS A 136 -12.17 3.38 19.26
CA LYS A 136 -11.84 4.13 20.49
C LYS A 136 -11.20 3.26 21.56
N GLU A 137 -11.70 2.04 21.78
CA GLU A 137 -11.11 1.09 22.72
C GLU A 137 -9.69 0.68 22.32
N PHE A 138 -9.48 0.44 21.03
CA PHE A 138 -8.17 0.15 20.47
C PHE A 138 -7.20 1.33 20.65
N ALA A 139 -7.62 2.56 20.32
CA ALA A 139 -6.78 3.75 20.48
C ALA A 139 -6.30 3.96 21.93
N ARG A 140 -7.11 3.57 22.92
CA ARG A 140 -6.75 3.64 24.36
C ARG A 140 -5.80 2.54 24.82
N SER A 141 -5.69 1.44 24.07
CA SER A 141 -4.93 0.26 24.50
C SER A 141 -3.66 0.01 23.68
N VAL A 142 -3.59 0.48 22.43
CA VAL A 142 -2.49 0.19 21.50
C VAL A 142 -1.10 0.61 22.02
N PHE A 143 -1.02 1.63 22.87
CA PHE A 143 0.25 2.12 23.45
C PHE A 143 0.43 1.78 24.94
N ARG A 144 -0.40 0.89 25.50
CA ARG A 144 -0.35 0.54 26.93
C ARG A 144 1.00 -0.04 27.34
N ASP A 145 1.59 -0.85 26.48
CA ASP A 145 2.88 -1.51 26.72
C ASP A 145 4.07 -0.67 26.22
N GLY A 146 3.84 0.61 25.91
CA GLY A 146 4.83 1.56 25.45
C GLY A 146 4.68 1.96 23.98
N LEU A 147 5.38 3.04 23.63
CA LEU A 147 5.39 3.61 22.29
C LEU A 147 6.45 2.92 21.43
N THR A 148 6.15 1.71 20.98
CA THR A 148 7.04 0.91 20.13
C THR A 148 6.74 1.12 18.64
N ALA A 149 7.72 0.84 17.77
CA ALA A 149 7.51 0.88 16.31
C ALA A 149 6.36 -0.04 15.87
N GLU A 150 6.21 -1.21 16.51
CA GLU A 150 5.10 -2.13 16.25
C GLU A 150 3.75 -1.55 16.69
N ALA A 151 3.67 -0.90 17.86
CA ALA A 151 2.45 -0.25 18.32
C ALA A 151 2.02 0.87 17.36
N VAL A 152 2.98 1.66 16.87
CA VAL A 152 2.75 2.67 15.84
C VAL A 152 2.25 2.03 14.54
N ALA A 153 2.92 0.97 14.05
CA ALA A 153 2.46 0.24 12.87
C ALA A 153 1.03 -0.32 13.04
N ARG A 154 0.71 -0.90 14.20
CA ARG A 154 -0.64 -1.40 14.52
C ARG A 154 -1.68 -0.30 14.54
N SER A 155 -1.33 0.91 15.00
CA SER A 155 -2.22 2.07 14.98
C SER A 155 -2.64 2.46 13.56
N LEU A 156 -1.73 2.31 12.60
CA LEU A 156 -1.98 2.54 11.18
C LEU A 156 -2.71 1.38 10.49
N LEU A 157 -3.03 0.29 11.19
CA LEU A 157 -3.75 -0.87 10.61
C LEU A 157 -5.21 -0.93 11.05
N LYS A 158 -5.76 0.19 11.54
CA LYS A 158 -7.19 0.34 11.81
C LYS A 158 -7.77 1.45 10.95
N LYS A 159 -8.89 1.17 10.30
CA LYS A 159 -9.66 2.14 9.50
C LYS A 159 -11.15 1.97 9.82
N ARG A 160 -11.97 2.97 9.49
CA ARG A 160 -13.43 2.87 9.68
C ARG A 160 -14.03 1.81 8.77
N ASP A 161 -15.07 1.16 9.23
CA ASP A 161 -15.82 0.13 8.50
C ASP A 161 -16.31 0.56 7.11
N ALA A 162 -16.66 1.84 6.92
CA ALA A 162 -17.02 2.40 5.61
C ALA A 162 -15.98 2.14 4.49
N PHE A 163 -14.70 1.93 4.84
CA PHE A 163 -13.61 1.68 3.91
C PHE A 163 -13.25 0.20 3.72
N GLU A 164 -14.01 -0.73 4.32
CA GLU A 164 -13.76 -2.18 4.20
C GLU A 164 -13.69 -2.66 2.74
N HIS A 165 -14.39 -1.97 1.83
CA HIS A 165 -14.40 -2.25 0.41
C HIS A 165 -13.01 -2.17 -0.26
N GLU A 166 -12.06 -1.45 0.33
CA GLU A 166 -10.67 -1.36 -0.14
C GLU A 166 -9.87 -2.64 0.14
N ALA A 167 -10.22 -3.42 1.17
CA ALA A 167 -9.50 -4.60 1.66
C ALA A 167 -7.98 -4.38 1.72
N GLU A 168 -7.58 -3.36 2.47
CA GLU A 168 -6.27 -2.75 2.42
C GLU A 168 -5.18 -3.56 3.16
N VAL A 169 -3.97 -3.49 2.64
CA VAL A 169 -2.73 -3.97 3.26
C VAL A 169 -1.73 -2.82 3.21
N ARG A 170 -1.09 -2.46 4.33
CA ARG A 170 -0.12 -1.36 4.38
C ARG A 170 1.28 -1.89 4.54
N LEU A 171 2.19 -1.45 3.67
CA LEU A 171 3.63 -1.52 3.89
C LEU A 171 4.03 -0.28 4.71
N ILE A 172 4.71 -0.48 5.83
CA ILE A 172 5.02 0.58 6.80
C ILE A 172 6.51 0.52 7.17
N TYR A 173 7.15 1.68 7.19
CA TYR A 173 8.51 1.88 7.63
C TYR A 173 8.55 2.88 8.78
N PHE A 174 9.22 2.52 9.87
CA PHE A 174 9.45 3.38 11.03
C PHE A 174 10.93 3.76 11.10
N GLU A 175 11.25 5.03 10.88
CA GLU A 175 12.62 5.53 10.84
C GLU A 175 13.04 6.11 12.20
N GLY A 176 13.46 5.23 13.11
CA GLY A 176 13.78 5.59 14.50
C GLY A 176 15.04 6.44 14.74
N GLN A 177 15.56 7.17 13.74
CA GLN A 177 16.76 8.00 13.86
C GLN A 177 16.55 9.49 13.56
N ASN A 178 15.30 9.99 13.57
CA ASN A 178 14.96 11.38 13.24
C ASN A 178 15.51 11.84 11.88
N LYS A 179 15.72 10.90 10.96
CA LYS A 179 16.17 11.22 9.61
C LYS A 179 14.95 11.70 8.83
N LYS A 180 14.96 12.97 8.45
CA LYS A 180 13.87 13.55 7.65
C LYS A 180 14.13 13.31 6.17
N HIS A 181 13.10 12.87 5.47
CA HIS A 181 13.09 12.82 4.01
C HIS A 181 12.28 13.99 3.44
N ASP A 182 12.82 14.60 2.39
CA ASP A 182 12.23 15.79 1.78
C ASP A 182 10.77 15.53 1.34
N GLY A 183 9.90 16.48 1.69
CA GLY A 183 8.48 16.44 1.34
C GLY A 183 7.70 15.24 1.91
N GLY A 184 8.24 14.58 2.95
CA GLY A 184 7.58 13.43 3.56
C GLY A 184 7.58 12.17 2.71
N VAL A 185 8.54 12.04 1.80
CA VAL A 185 8.64 10.91 0.87
C VAL A 185 9.90 10.10 1.14
N TYR A 186 9.73 8.90 1.68
CA TYR A 186 10.79 7.92 1.82
C TYR A 186 10.92 7.08 0.55
N LYS A 187 12.03 7.25 -0.19
CA LYS A 187 12.36 6.42 -1.37
C LYS A 187 13.43 5.37 -1.01
N TYR A 188 13.18 4.11 -1.38
CA TYR A 188 14.12 3.02 -1.17
C TYR A 188 14.33 2.18 -2.43
N ALA A 189 15.51 1.58 -2.56
CA ALA A 189 15.86 0.77 -3.72
C ALA A 189 14.93 -0.46 -3.84
N LEU A 190 14.34 -0.64 -5.01
CA LEU A 190 13.48 -1.76 -5.35
C LEU A 190 13.67 -2.10 -6.82
N ASP A 191 13.99 -3.36 -7.13
CA ASP A 191 13.97 -3.83 -8.51
C ASP A 191 12.52 -4.20 -8.91
N PRO A 192 11.87 -3.44 -9.81
CA PRO A 192 10.48 -3.69 -10.17
C PRO A 192 10.29 -5.01 -10.92
N HIS A 193 11.33 -5.50 -11.62
CA HIS A 193 11.26 -6.75 -12.36
C HIS A 193 11.11 -7.96 -11.45
N ALA A 194 11.84 -7.95 -10.33
CA ALA A 194 11.77 -8.96 -9.28
C ALA A 194 10.57 -8.75 -8.34
N ALA A 195 10.27 -7.49 -7.99
CA ALA A 195 9.23 -7.17 -7.03
C ALA A 195 7.82 -7.49 -7.54
N PHE A 196 7.54 -7.25 -8.82
CA PHE A 196 6.21 -7.48 -9.41
C PHE A 196 6.22 -8.71 -10.30
N ASP A 197 5.08 -9.32 -10.60
CA ASP A 197 4.98 -10.44 -11.55
C ASP A 197 3.88 -10.27 -12.62
N GLN A 198 3.03 -9.26 -12.48
CA GLN A 198 2.00 -8.93 -13.46
C GLN A 198 1.74 -7.42 -13.42
N PHE A 199 1.45 -6.89 -14.60
CA PHE A 199 1.11 -5.51 -14.87
C PHE A 199 -0.19 -5.50 -15.62
N MET A 200 -1.19 -4.78 -15.14
CA MET A 200 -2.50 -4.72 -15.76
C MET A 200 -2.84 -3.28 -16.07
N ILE A 201 -3.00 -2.97 -17.35
CA ILE A 201 -3.44 -1.63 -17.78
C ILE A 201 -4.93 -1.49 -17.43
N ASP A 202 -5.34 -0.26 -17.09
CA ASP A 202 -6.72 0.08 -16.79
C ASP A 202 -7.70 -0.49 -17.85
N PRO A 203 -8.67 -1.32 -17.45
CA PRO A 203 -9.57 -1.98 -18.40
C PRO A 203 -10.58 -1.06 -19.08
N ARG A 204 -10.76 0.17 -18.58
CA ARG A 204 -11.69 1.16 -19.17
C ARG A 204 -11.10 1.83 -20.42
N MET A 205 -9.81 1.62 -20.67
CA MET A 205 -9.14 2.12 -21.86
C MET A 205 -9.60 1.36 -23.13
N SER A 206 -9.75 2.09 -24.25
CA SER A 206 -10.04 1.48 -25.55
C SER A 206 -8.92 0.52 -25.97
N TYR A 207 -9.23 -0.44 -26.86
CA TYR A 207 -8.23 -1.42 -27.27
C TYR A 207 -7.02 -0.79 -27.98
N GLU A 208 -7.26 0.20 -28.84
CA GLU A 208 -6.18 0.92 -29.53
C GLU A 208 -5.24 1.62 -28.55
N LYS A 209 -5.79 2.33 -27.56
CA LYS A 209 -4.99 3.00 -26.52
C LYS A 209 -4.25 1.98 -25.65
N PHE A 210 -4.88 0.84 -25.35
CA PHE A 210 -4.25 -0.28 -24.65
C PHE A 210 -3.02 -0.79 -25.39
N CYS A 211 -3.11 -1.04 -26.71
CA CYS A 211 -1.97 -1.51 -27.51
C CYS A 211 -0.82 -0.51 -27.47
N LYS A 212 -1.08 0.78 -27.73
CA LYS A 212 -0.05 1.84 -27.66
C LYS A 212 0.61 1.92 -26.28
N PHE A 213 -0.18 1.84 -25.21
CA PHE A 213 0.37 1.90 -23.85
C PHE A 213 1.16 0.64 -23.51
N LYS A 214 0.69 -0.54 -23.95
CA LYS A 214 1.43 -1.80 -23.79
C LYS A 214 2.79 -1.74 -24.48
N ASP A 215 2.85 -1.25 -25.72
CA ASP A 215 4.08 -1.10 -26.48
C ASP A 215 5.05 -0.14 -25.78
N GLU A 216 4.55 0.98 -25.23
CA GLU A 216 5.38 1.88 -24.43
C GLU A 216 5.91 1.21 -23.16
N ILE A 217 5.08 0.43 -22.44
CA ILE A 217 5.54 -0.30 -21.26
C ILE A 217 6.68 -1.23 -21.67
N VAL A 218 6.54 -2.04 -22.71
CA VAL A 218 7.60 -2.94 -23.17
C VAL A 218 8.86 -2.16 -23.55
N ALA A 219 8.73 -1.09 -24.34
CA ALA A 219 9.87 -0.31 -24.81
C ALA A 219 10.66 0.35 -23.67
N ARG A 220 9.98 0.94 -22.69
CA ARG A 220 10.62 1.69 -21.60
C ARG A 220 11.09 0.79 -20.46
N THR A 221 10.33 -0.26 -20.15
CA THR A 221 10.59 -1.07 -18.96
C THR A 221 11.25 -2.41 -19.26
N ARG A 222 11.21 -2.89 -20.52
CA ARG A 222 11.66 -4.25 -20.89
C ARG A 222 10.93 -5.37 -20.13
N ILE A 223 9.73 -5.09 -19.64
CA ILE A 223 8.85 -6.12 -19.09
C ILE A 223 8.46 -7.07 -20.21
N ASP A 224 8.54 -8.38 -19.94
CA ASP A 224 7.99 -9.41 -20.80
C ASP A 224 6.50 -9.15 -21.07
N GLU A 225 6.15 -9.04 -22.34
CA GLU A 225 4.80 -8.81 -22.83
C GLU A 225 3.78 -9.79 -22.24
N ALA A 226 4.19 -11.03 -21.97
CA ALA A 226 3.35 -12.05 -21.35
C ALA A 226 2.89 -11.66 -19.92
N ARG A 227 3.60 -10.77 -19.23
CA ARG A 227 3.25 -10.26 -17.90
C ARG A 227 2.31 -9.05 -17.95
N ILE A 228 2.13 -8.43 -19.11
CA ILE A 228 1.24 -7.29 -19.32
C ILE A 228 -0.14 -7.81 -19.73
N LYS A 229 -1.14 -7.58 -18.88
CA LYS A 229 -2.50 -8.11 -19.03
C LYS A 229 -3.52 -6.99 -19.26
N ARG A 230 -4.60 -7.35 -19.94
CA ARG A 230 -5.85 -6.57 -19.97
C ARG A 230 -6.89 -7.29 -19.13
N SER A 231 -7.62 -6.55 -18.29
CA SER A 231 -8.74 -7.16 -17.57
C SER A 231 -9.94 -7.34 -18.50
N LEU A 232 -10.68 -8.44 -18.31
CA LEU A 232 -11.93 -8.75 -19.00
C LEU A 232 -13.16 -8.20 -18.25
N LEU A 233 -12.97 -7.33 -17.26
CA LEU A 233 -14.03 -6.85 -16.37
C LEU A 233 -15.27 -6.30 -17.10
N TYR A 234 -15.08 -5.64 -18.25
CA TYR A 234 -16.16 -5.08 -19.06
C TYR A 234 -16.40 -5.83 -20.38
N LYS A 235 -15.74 -6.98 -20.59
CA LYS A 235 -15.99 -7.80 -21.77
C LYS A 235 -17.14 -8.77 -21.44
N PRO A 236 -18.22 -8.83 -22.24
CA PRO A 236 -19.25 -9.85 -22.05
C PRO A 236 -18.62 -11.25 -22.17
N PRO A 237 -19.20 -12.28 -21.50
CA PRO A 237 -18.73 -13.64 -21.66
C PRO A 237 -18.81 -14.05 -23.13
N GLU A 238 -17.77 -14.74 -23.60
CA GLU A 238 -17.68 -15.17 -24.99
C GLU A 238 -18.75 -16.23 -25.28
N GLY A 239 -19.50 -16.04 -26.37
CA GLY A 239 -20.59 -16.94 -26.75
C GLY A 239 -21.83 -16.90 -25.84
N PHE A 240 -22.00 -15.86 -25.01
CA PHE A 240 -23.18 -15.74 -24.17
C PHE A 240 -24.42 -15.41 -25.01
N VAL A 241 -25.40 -16.33 -25.02
CA VAL A 241 -26.70 -16.16 -25.66
C VAL A 241 -27.76 -16.19 -24.57
N VAL A 242 -28.67 -15.22 -24.59
CA VAL A 242 -29.87 -15.25 -23.75
C VAL A 242 -30.96 -15.92 -24.57
N GLU A 243 -31.39 -17.10 -24.13
CA GLU A 243 -32.56 -17.77 -24.70
C GLU A 243 -33.83 -17.15 -24.10
N ILE A 244 -34.75 -16.74 -24.98
CA ILE A 244 -36.08 -16.25 -24.61
C ILE A 244 -37.08 -17.27 -25.16
N PRO A 245 -38.06 -17.74 -24.37
CA PRO A 245 -39.06 -18.71 -24.82
C PRO A 245 -39.96 -18.18 -25.94
#